data_AF-A0A6L5F5C1-F1
#
_entry.id   AF-A0A6L5F5C1-F1
#
_cell.length_a   1.000
_cell.length_b   1.000
_cell.length_c   1.000
_cell.angle_alpha   90.00
_cell.angle_beta   90.00
_cell.angle_gamma   90.00
#
_symmetry.space_group_name_H-M   'P 1'
#
loop_
_entity.id
_entity.type
_entity.pdbx_description
1 polymer ?
#
loop_
_entity_poly.entity_id
_entity_poly.type
_entity_poly.pdbx_seq_one_letter_code
_entity_poly.pdbx_strand_id
1 'polypeptide(L)'
;MDAIAAAVAALAPAEGIMVFTGAGVSTESGIPDFRGPDGLWTKVDPSEFEIERFMAEPELRKKRWRMHADGELWGARSTVEPNEAHHAIVRLHGAGLLTGCVTQNIDGLHLVAGLPESRVAELHGNVRRAGCVRCGATWPTEELLMRVDAGESDPPCPHCGGIVKVSTVMLARCSRSLRWRRRSPSPTRQTPSSSSAPRCRCGQRPGSPSPWPSLGSRWSSSTRVRPTQMSSPMSSSKRTPPQRWVR
;
A
#
# COMPACT_ATOMS: atom_id res chain seq x y z
N MET A 1 -10.74 17.73 -25.66
CA MET A 1 -11.45 17.34 -24.43
C MET A 1 -10.49 17.51 -23.28
N ASP A 2 -10.96 18.09 -22.18
CA ASP A 2 -10.22 18.09 -20.91
C ASP A 2 -9.90 16.64 -20.50
N ALA A 3 -8.69 16.41 -19.96
CA ALA A 3 -8.21 15.08 -19.58
C ALA A 3 -9.12 14.45 -18.53
N ILE A 4 -9.71 15.25 -17.63
CA ILE A 4 -10.68 14.79 -16.65
C ILE A 4 -11.95 14.30 -17.34
N ALA A 5 -12.50 15.06 -18.29
CA ALA A 5 -13.68 14.65 -19.05
C ALA A 5 -13.45 13.34 -19.82
N ALA A 6 -12.25 13.17 -20.40
CA ALA A 6 -11.88 11.92 -21.07
C ALA A 6 -11.80 10.73 -20.10
N ALA A 7 -11.23 10.94 -18.90
CA ALA A 7 -11.19 9.90 -17.85
C ALA A 7 -12.59 9.51 -17.37
N VAL A 8 -13.47 10.49 -17.15
CA VAL A 8 -14.88 10.25 -16.77
C VAL A 8 -15.59 9.44 -17.84
N ALA A 9 -15.46 9.82 -19.11
CA ALA A 9 -16.07 9.10 -20.23
C ALA A 9 -15.56 7.64 -20.32
N ALA A 10 -14.28 7.42 -20.05
CA ALA A 10 -13.69 6.08 -20.05
C ALA A 10 -14.14 5.20 -18.87
N LEU A 11 -14.40 5.81 -17.71
CA LEU A 11 -14.83 5.09 -16.50
C LEU A 11 -16.35 4.91 -16.40
N ALA A 12 -17.14 5.76 -17.04
CA ALA A 12 -18.60 5.73 -16.98
C ALA A 12 -19.26 4.37 -17.29
N PRO A 13 -18.82 3.59 -18.31
CA PRO A 13 -19.42 2.29 -18.60
C PRO A 13 -18.87 1.14 -17.72
N ALA A 14 -17.91 1.41 -16.82
CA ALA A 14 -17.28 0.35 -16.03
C ALA A 14 -18.23 -0.17 -14.92
N GLU A 15 -18.39 -1.49 -14.85
CA GLU A 15 -19.14 -2.15 -13.77
C GLU A 15 -18.37 -2.21 -12.44
N GLY A 16 -17.06 -1.91 -12.48
CA GLY A 16 -16.19 -1.84 -11.32
C GLY A 16 -14.81 -1.29 -11.67
N ILE A 17 -14.19 -0.61 -10.71
CA ILE A 17 -12.94 0.12 -10.87
C ILE A 17 -11.88 -0.50 -9.95
N MET A 18 -10.76 -0.90 -10.52
CA MET A 18 -9.54 -1.26 -9.78
C MET A 18 -8.61 -0.05 -9.81
N VAL A 19 -8.19 0.42 -8.64
CA VAL A 19 -7.23 1.52 -8.54
C VAL A 19 -5.85 0.95 -8.23
N PHE A 20 -4.82 1.41 -8.96
CA PHE A 20 -3.42 1.10 -8.67
C PHE A 20 -2.69 2.38 -8.30
N THR A 21 -2.05 2.41 -7.13
CA THR A 21 -1.36 3.60 -6.62
C THR A 21 0.13 3.35 -6.36
N GLY A 22 0.91 4.42 -6.46
CA GLY A 22 2.30 4.49 -6.02
C GLY A 22 2.56 5.81 -5.29
N ALA A 23 3.82 6.10 -4.99
CA ALA A 23 4.18 7.19 -4.06
C ALA A 23 3.63 8.58 -4.48
N GLY A 24 3.42 8.81 -5.78
CA GLY A 24 2.81 10.02 -6.30
C GLY A 24 1.42 10.35 -5.74
N VAL A 25 0.64 9.37 -5.26
CA VAL A 25 -0.65 9.67 -4.61
C VAL A 25 -0.48 10.32 -3.23
N SER A 26 0.67 10.16 -2.58
CA SER A 26 0.96 10.65 -1.24
C SER A 26 1.80 11.95 -1.23
N THR A 27 2.18 12.49 -2.40
CA THR A 27 3.00 13.71 -2.48
C THR A 27 2.27 14.94 -1.95
N GLU A 28 0.98 15.07 -2.23
CA GLU A 28 0.12 16.13 -1.67
C GLU A 28 -0.12 15.96 -0.16
N SER A 29 0.17 14.79 0.41
CA SER A 29 0.21 14.56 1.87
C SER A 29 1.59 14.92 2.47
N GLY A 30 2.55 15.38 1.66
CA GLY A 30 3.90 15.76 2.10
C GLY A 30 4.92 14.61 2.09
N ILE A 31 4.53 13.39 1.67
CA ILE A 31 5.46 12.27 1.52
C ILE A 31 6.13 12.37 0.15
N PRO A 32 7.46 12.55 0.06
CA PRO A 32 8.13 12.64 -1.23
C PRO A 32 7.96 11.33 -2.00
N ASP A 33 7.83 11.43 -3.32
CA ASP A 33 7.97 10.26 -4.17
C ASP A 33 9.44 9.80 -4.20
N PHE A 34 9.71 8.75 -4.98
CA PHE A 34 11.07 8.23 -5.10
C PHE A 34 11.89 8.87 -6.22
N ARG A 35 11.26 9.27 -7.32
CA ARG A 35 11.92 9.50 -8.63
C ARG A 35 11.61 10.84 -9.27
N GLY A 36 10.71 11.63 -8.70
CA GLY A 36 10.43 12.98 -9.14
C GLY A 36 11.62 13.92 -8.93
N PRO A 37 11.51 15.19 -9.37
CA PRO A 37 12.59 16.16 -9.26
C PRO A 37 13.15 16.31 -7.84
N ASP A 38 12.28 16.28 -6.83
CA ASP A 38 12.63 16.35 -5.40
C ASP A 38 12.50 15.00 -4.68
N GLY A 39 12.47 13.91 -5.45
CA GLY A 39 12.24 12.55 -4.98
C GLY A 39 13.35 12.04 -4.08
N LEU A 40 13.03 11.03 -3.26
CA LEU A 40 13.93 10.52 -2.21
C LEU A 40 15.30 10.08 -2.74
N TRP A 41 15.39 9.53 -3.95
CA TRP A 41 16.65 9.08 -4.55
C TRP A 41 17.63 10.20 -4.95
N THR A 42 17.22 11.47 -4.86
CA THR A 42 18.16 12.60 -4.99
C THR A 42 18.82 12.96 -3.65
N LYS A 43 18.29 12.44 -2.53
CA LYS A 43 18.68 12.81 -1.15
C LYS A 43 19.35 11.68 -0.39
N VAL A 44 19.04 10.42 -0.71
CA VAL A 44 19.55 9.24 0.00
C VAL A 44 20.05 8.17 -0.97
N ASP A 45 21.03 7.39 -0.54
CA ASP A 45 21.51 6.23 -1.29
C ASP A 45 20.41 5.14 -1.31
N PRO A 46 19.91 4.73 -2.48
CA PRO A 46 18.93 3.66 -2.60
C PRO A 46 19.40 2.32 -1.99
N SER A 47 20.72 2.09 -1.89
CA SER A 47 21.24 0.87 -1.30
C SER A 47 20.88 0.73 0.20
N GLU A 48 20.58 1.83 0.91
CA GLU A 48 20.07 1.78 2.29
C GLU A 48 18.70 1.08 2.41
N PHE A 49 18.03 0.82 1.28
CA PHE A 49 16.75 0.10 1.21
C PHE A 49 16.94 -1.36 0.75
N GLU A 50 18.18 -1.84 0.61
CA GLU A 50 18.49 -3.24 0.31
C GLU A 50 18.34 -4.13 1.56
N ILE A 51 17.71 -5.29 1.39
CA ILE A 51 17.56 -6.26 2.48
C ILE A 51 18.93 -6.77 2.95
N GLU A 52 19.87 -6.98 2.04
CA GLU A 52 21.20 -7.49 2.38
C GLU A 52 21.97 -6.51 3.28
N ARG A 53 21.86 -5.20 3.02
CA ARG A 53 22.46 -4.16 3.88
C ARG A 53 21.78 -4.11 5.24
N PHE A 54 20.44 -4.14 5.27
CA PHE A 54 19.69 -4.16 6.54
C PHE A 54 20.08 -5.35 7.44
N MET A 55 20.27 -6.52 6.84
CA MET A 55 20.68 -7.74 7.56
C MET A 55 22.13 -7.66 8.06
N ALA A 56 23.04 -7.07 7.28
CA ALA A 56 24.46 -7.00 7.60
C ALA A 56 24.82 -5.86 8.57
N GLU A 57 24.07 -4.75 8.58
CA GLU A 57 24.48 -3.50 9.24
C GLU A 57 23.56 -3.14 10.42
N PRO A 58 23.98 -3.38 11.68
CA PRO A 58 23.19 -3.01 12.87
C PRO A 58 22.87 -1.53 12.97
N GLU A 59 23.79 -0.64 12.57
CA GLU A 59 23.56 0.80 12.63
C GLU A 59 22.47 1.26 11.66
N LEU A 60 22.36 0.61 10.48
CA LEU A 60 21.25 0.86 9.56
C LEU A 60 19.92 0.44 10.18
N ARG A 61 19.87 -0.70 10.88
CA ARG A 61 18.64 -1.14 11.57
C ARG A 61 18.25 -0.17 12.67
N LYS A 62 19.20 0.26 13.51
CA LYS A 62 18.96 1.27 14.55
C LYS A 62 18.46 2.59 13.97
N LYS A 63 19.05 3.05 12.86
CA LYS A 63 18.59 4.24 12.11
C LYS A 63 17.14 4.08 11.65
N ARG A 64 16.77 2.92 11.08
CA ARG A 64 15.40 2.66 10.62
C ARG A 64 14.39 2.60 11.77
N TRP A 65 14.75 1.96 12.88
CA TRP A 65 13.88 1.91 14.07
C TRP A 65 13.64 3.31 14.64
N ARG A 66 14.67 4.15 14.74
CA ARG A 66 14.52 5.55 15.14
C ARG A 66 13.65 6.34 14.18
N MET A 67 13.89 6.25 12.87
CA MET A 67 13.04 6.89 11.85
C MET A 67 11.54 6.51 12.01
N HIS A 68 11.25 5.25 12.34
CA HIS A 68 9.87 4.82 12.62
C HIS A 68 9.33 5.36 13.95
N ALA A 69 10.15 5.40 15.00
CA ALA A 69 9.79 5.88 16.34
C ALA A 69 9.56 7.41 16.37
N ASP A 70 10.44 8.16 15.71
CA ASP A 70 10.42 9.62 15.61
C ASP A 70 9.29 10.13 14.70
N GLY A 71 8.60 9.22 14.00
CA GLY A 71 7.47 9.58 13.14
C GLY A 71 7.89 10.42 11.94
N GLU A 72 9.08 10.19 11.38
CA GLU A 72 9.44 10.79 10.08
C GLU A 72 8.35 10.48 9.04
N LEU A 73 8.28 11.24 7.94
CA LEU A 73 7.13 11.31 7.02
C LEU A 73 6.46 9.96 6.63
N TRP A 74 7.24 8.88 6.47
CA TRP A 74 6.74 7.52 6.17
C TRP A 74 7.08 6.49 7.27
N GLY A 75 7.41 6.97 8.46
CA GLY A 75 7.64 6.21 9.68
C GLY A 75 6.36 5.59 10.23
N ALA A 76 6.49 4.61 11.12
CA ALA A 76 5.33 3.89 11.63
C ALA A 76 4.46 4.74 12.57
N ARG A 77 5.06 5.71 13.26
CA ARG A 77 4.37 6.74 14.05
C ARG A 77 4.16 8.06 13.30
N SER A 78 4.28 8.05 11.97
CA SER A 78 4.00 9.25 11.17
C SER A 78 2.58 9.74 11.43
N THR A 79 2.42 11.04 11.62
CA THR A 79 1.12 11.73 11.75
C THR A 79 0.66 12.34 10.44
N VAL A 80 1.21 11.91 9.31
CA VAL A 80 0.81 12.39 7.98
C VAL A 80 -0.63 11.94 7.70
N GLU A 81 -1.46 12.88 7.25
CA GLU A 81 -2.86 12.64 6.94
C GLU A 81 -3.10 12.36 5.45
N PRO A 82 -4.16 11.62 5.09
CA PRO A 82 -4.57 11.42 3.70
C PRO A 82 -4.97 12.73 3.03
N ASN A 83 -4.76 12.80 1.71
CA ASN A 83 -5.19 13.92 0.87
C ASN A 83 -6.46 13.59 0.06
N GLU A 84 -6.92 14.53 -0.77
CA GLU A 84 -8.13 14.37 -1.58
C GLU A 84 -8.11 13.19 -2.55
N ALA A 85 -6.93 12.77 -3.04
CA ALA A 85 -6.84 11.59 -3.90
C ALA A 85 -7.21 10.31 -3.14
N HIS A 86 -6.79 10.19 -1.87
CA HIS A 86 -7.17 9.07 -1.01
C HIS A 86 -8.67 9.08 -0.72
N HIS A 87 -9.22 10.25 -0.35
CA HIS A 87 -10.65 10.40 -0.09
C HIS A 87 -11.50 10.19 -1.35
N ALA A 88 -11.00 10.53 -2.55
CA ALA A 88 -11.67 10.20 -3.80
C ALA A 88 -11.84 8.70 -4.01
N ILE A 89 -10.84 7.89 -3.66
CA ILE A 89 -10.93 6.43 -3.75
C ILE A 89 -11.92 5.88 -2.71
N VAL A 90 -11.98 6.47 -1.51
CA VAL A 90 -13.01 6.16 -0.51
C VAL A 90 -14.41 6.48 -1.03
N ARG A 91 -14.59 7.61 -1.73
CA ARG A 91 -15.87 7.96 -2.38
C ARG A 91 -16.25 6.95 -3.47
N LEU A 92 -15.30 6.43 -4.25
CA LEU A 92 -15.55 5.33 -5.21
C LEU A 92 -16.00 4.05 -4.49
N HIS A 93 -15.45 3.76 -3.31
CA HIS A 93 -15.89 2.64 -2.48
C HIS A 93 -17.31 2.84 -1.96
N GLY A 94 -17.62 4.01 -1.40
CA GLY A 94 -18.96 4.34 -0.92
C GLY A 94 -20.03 4.32 -2.02
N ALA A 95 -19.64 4.64 -3.26
CA ALA A 95 -20.51 4.55 -4.43
C ALA A 95 -20.69 3.12 -4.98
N GLY A 96 -20.03 2.11 -4.40
CA GLY A 96 -20.09 0.72 -4.87
C GLY A 96 -19.34 0.47 -6.19
N LEU A 97 -18.54 1.42 -6.66
CA LEU A 97 -17.78 1.33 -7.91
C LEU A 97 -16.38 0.77 -7.70
N LEU A 98 -15.81 0.87 -6.50
CA LEU A 98 -14.47 0.36 -6.21
C LEU A 98 -14.49 -1.18 -6.05
N THR A 99 -13.88 -1.87 -7.00
CA THR A 99 -13.54 -3.29 -6.86
C THR A 99 -12.46 -3.44 -5.78
N GLY A 100 -11.43 -2.59 -5.83
CA GLY A 100 -10.48 -2.37 -4.74
C GLY A 100 -9.24 -1.59 -5.18
N CYS A 101 -8.28 -1.47 -4.28
CA CYS A 101 -7.11 -0.61 -4.39
C CYS A 101 -5.83 -1.43 -4.15
N VAL A 102 -5.01 -1.54 -5.18
CA VAL A 102 -3.66 -2.11 -5.10
C VAL A 102 -2.69 -0.95 -4.91
N THR A 103 -1.85 -1.00 -3.87
CA THR A 103 -0.89 0.07 -3.60
C THR A 103 0.52 -0.47 -3.48
N GLN A 104 1.48 0.28 -4.03
CA GLN A 104 2.91 0.07 -3.78
C GLN A 104 3.38 0.80 -2.51
N ASN A 105 2.55 1.66 -1.93
CA ASN A 105 2.92 2.46 -0.78
C ASN A 105 2.86 1.61 0.50
N ILE A 106 3.72 1.99 1.45
CA ILE A 106 3.81 1.37 2.78
C ILE A 106 3.23 2.27 3.88
N ASP A 107 2.86 3.51 3.53
CA ASP A 107 2.37 4.57 4.43
C ASP A 107 1.03 4.21 5.06
N GLY A 108 0.22 3.43 4.36
CA GLY A 108 -1.06 2.96 4.83
C GLY A 108 -2.16 4.02 4.83
N LEU A 109 -1.97 5.16 4.14
CA LEU A 109 -2.92 6.28 4.10
C LEU A 109 -4.27 5.90 3.49
N HIS A 110 -4.31 4.91 2.60
CA HIS A 110 -5.57 4.35 2.09
C HIS A 110 -6.48 3.80 3.19
N LEU A 111 -5.90 3.13 4.20
CA LEU A 111 -6.66 2.64 5.35
C LEU A 111 -7.06 3.78 6.29
N VAL A 112 -6.15 4.72 6.54
CA VAL A 112 -6.42 5.91 7.38
C VAL A 112 -7.55 6.75 6.79
N ALA A 113 -7.59 6.89 5.46
CA ALA A 113 -8.67 7.58 4.75
C ALA A 113 -10.05 6.91 4.89
N GLY A 114 -10.09 5.64 5.31
CA GLY A 114 -11.31 4.89 5.56
C GLY A 114 -11.62 3.76 4.57
N LEU A 115 -10.68 3.34 3.71
CA LEU A 115 -10.88 2.11 2.95
C LEU A 115 -10.77 0.89 3.89
N PRO A 116 -11.70 -0.08 3.79
CA PRO A 116 -11.58 -1.30 4.58
C PRO A 116 -10.41 -2.15 4.08
N GLU A 117 -9.75 -2.88 5.01
CA GLU A 117 -8.62 -3.77 4.69
C GLU A 117 -8.95 -4.83 3.62
N SER A 118 -10.22 -5.22 3.48
CA SER A 118 -10.66 -6.16 2.44
C SER A 118 -10.55 -5.59 1.03
N ARG A 119 -10.46 -4.26 0.88
CA ARG A 119 -10.35 -3.55 -0.39
C ARG A 119 -8.94 -3.05 -0.70
N VAL A 120 -7.97 -3.23 0.20
CA VAL A 120 -6.60 -2.76 -0.01
C VAL A 120 -5.65 -3.93 -0.11
N ALA A 121 -4.84 -3.94 -1.16
CA ALA A 121 -3.74 -4.87 -1.36
C ALA A 121 -2.41 -4.09 -1.35
N GLU A 122 -1.65 -4.21 -0.27
CA GLU A 122 -0.36 -3.54 -0.05
C GLU A 122 0.77 -4.41 -0.61
N LEU A 123 1.20 -4.15 -1.86
CA LEU A 123 2.18 -4.97 -2.58
C LEU A 123 3.54 -5.01 -1.91
N HIS A 124 3.92 -3.91 -1.27
CA HIS A 124 5.20 -3.79 -0.56
C HIS A 124 5.01 -3.88 0.96
N GLY A 125 3.88 -4.43 1.42
CA GLY A 125 3.53 -4.51 2.83
C GLY A 125 3.28 -3.13 3.46
N ASN A 126 3.46 -3.01 4.77
CA ASN A 126 3.18 -1.77 5.50
C ASN A 126 4.11 -1.56 6.69
N VAL A 127 4.15 -0.33 7.18
CA VAL A 127 4.96 0.06 8.35
C VAL A 127 4.31 -0.26 9.69
N ARG A 128 3.00 -0.59 9.72
CA ARG A 128 2.22 -0.82 10.95
C ARG A 128 2.43 -2.20 11.58
N ARG A 129 2.97 -3.15 10.83
CA ARG A 129 3.35 -4.47 11.34
C ARG A 129 4.86 -4.66 11.23
N ALA A 130 5.41 -5.44 12.15
CA ALA A 130 6.78 -5.94 12.10
C ALA A 130 6.80 -7.47 12.11
N GLY A 131 7.88 -8.05 11.60
CA GLY A 131 8.05 -9.49 11.51
C GLY A 131 9.50 -9.93 11.71
N CYS A 132 9.67 -11.06 12.39
CA CYS A 132 10.98 -11.70 12.53
C CYS A 132 11.35 -12.40 11.22
N VAL A 133 12.53 -12.08 10.69
CA VAL A 133 13.03 -12.68 9.43
C VAL A 133 13.44 -14.15 9.57
N ARG A 134 13.54 -14.66 10.81
CA ARG A 134 13.92 -16.05 11.10
C ARG A 134 12.72 -16.95 11.36
N CYS A 135 11.88 -16.62 12.35
CA CYS A 135 10.77 -17.48 12.75
C CYS A 135 9.40 -17.04 12.19
N GLY A 136 9.32 -15.89 11.51
CA GLY A 136 8.08 -15.41 10.90
C GLY A 136 7.03 -14.87 11.88
N ALA A 137 7.31 -14.85 13.19
CA ALA A 137 6.43 -14.20 14.17
C ALA A 137 6.25 -12.71 13.83
N THR A 138 5.04 -12.18 14.04
CA THR A 138 4.67 -10.81 13.69
C THR A 138 3.95 -10.10 14.82
N TRP A 139 4.11 -8.78 14.88
CA TRP A 139 3.50 -7.92 15.89
C TRP A 139 3.06 -6.59 15.26
N PRO A 140 2.16 -5.83 15.91
CA PRO A 140 2.08 -4.39 15.70
C PRO A 140 3.48 -3.77 15.85
N THR A 141 3.86 -2.90 14.91
CA THR A 141 5.17 -2.21 14.97
C THR A 141 5.29 -1.41 16.26
N GLU A 142 4.19 -0.85 16.77
CA GLU A 142 4.15 -0.07 18.00
C GLU A 142 4.73 -0.81 19.21
N GLU A 143 4.47 -2.12 19.35
CA GLU A 143 5.04 -2.92 20.45
C GLU A 143 6.58 -2.95 20.42
N LEU A 144 7.17 -2.92 19.23
CA LEU A 144 8.63 -2.86 19.06
C LEU A 144 9.14 -1.43 19.28
N LEU A 145 8.38 -0.41 18.88
CA LEU A 145 8.77 0.98 19.11
C LEU A 145 8.78 1.34 20.60
N MET A 146 7.86 0.80 21.40
CA MET A 146 7.92 0.94 22.87
C MET A 146 9.24 0.40 23.46
N ARG A 147 9.81 -0.65 22.88
CA ARG A 147 11.13 -1.17 23.29
C ARG A 147 12.27 -0.26 22.85
N VAL A 148 12.17 0.32 21.65
CA VAL A 148 13.11 1.32 21.15
C VAL A 148 13.14 2.54 22.08
N ASP A 149 11.97 3.04 22.49
CA ASP A 149 11.84 4.15 23.43
C ASP A 149 12.43 3.81 24.81
N ALA A 150 12.31 2.55 25.23
CA ALA A 150 12.92 2.03 26.46
C ALA A 150 14.45 1.81 26.35
N GLY A 151 15.08 2.17 25.23
CA GLY A 151 16.53 2.13 25.01
C GLY A 151 17.02 0.95 24.16
N GLU A 152 16.14 0.04 23.75
CA GLU A 152 16.51 -1.10 22.92
C GLU A 152 16.52 -0.73 21.44
N SER A 153 17.58 -0.04 21.00
CA SER A 153 17.67 0.57 19.66
C SER A 153 17.56 -0.36 18.42
N ASP A 154 17.75 -1.67 18.59
CA ASP A 154 17.57 -2.71 17.55
C ASP A 154 16.97 -3.96 18.21
N PRO A 155 15.65 -3.97 18.49
CA PRO A 155 15.03 -5.01 19.31
C PRO A 155 15.04 -6.36 18.57
N PRO A 156 15.67 -7.41 19.13
CA PRO A 156 15.61 -8.75 18.59
C PRO A 156 14.23 -9.36 18.83
N CYS A 157 13.96 -10.44 18.09
CA CYS A 157 12.76 -11.23 18.21
C CYS A 157 12.62 -11.82 19.62
N PRO A 158 11.52 -11.55 20.35
CA PRO A 158 11.28 -12.10 21.68
C PRO A 158 11.25 -13.64 21.73
N HIS A 159 10.92 -14.30 20.61
CA HIS A 159 10.81 -15.76 20.56
C HIS A 159 12.10 -16.48 20.21
N CYS A 160 12.99 -15.89 19.41
CA CYS A 160 14.15 -16.62 18.85
C CYS A 160 15.45 -15.82 18.77
N GLY A 161 15.45 -14.56 19.25
CA GLY A 161 16.61 -13.66 19.19
C GLY A 161 17.01 -13.21 17.77
N GLY A 162 16.24 -13.57 16.74
CA GLY A 162 16.50 -13.17 15.35
C GLY A 162 16.19 -11.70 15.08
N ILE A 163 16.66 -11.20 13.93
CA ILE A 163 16.39 -9.82 13.47
C ILE A 163 14.89 -9.63 13.21
N VAL A 164 14.38 -8.48 13.64
CA VAL A 164 13.01 -8.02 13.35
C VAL A 164 13.09 -6.80 12.43
N LYS A 165 12.17 -6.71 11.48
CA LYS A 165 11.99 -5.53 10.63
C LYS A 165 10.51 -5.21 10.50
N VAL A 166 10.18 -3.96 10.18
CA VAL A 166 8.83 -3.63 9.69
C VAL A 166 8.49 -4.50 8.47
N SER A 167 7.22 -4.82 8.29
CA SER A 167 6.70 -5.78 7.30
C SER A 167 6.66 -5.19 5.89
N THR A 168 7.65 -4.38 5.54
CA THR A 168 7.82 -3.79 4.22
C THR A 168 8.73 -4.64 3.34
N VAL A 169 8.46 -4.68 2.04
CA VAL A 169 9.34 -5.34 1.08
C VAL A 169 10.52 -4.40 0.80
N MET A 170 11.73 -4.88 1.10
CA MET A 170 12.97 -4.16 0.83
C MET A 170 13.53 -4.57 -0.53
N LEU A 171 14.36 -3.72 -1.13
CA LEU A 171 14.99 -4.01 -2.42
C LEU A 171 15.90 -5.23 -2.27
N ALA A 172 15.87 -6.13 -3.24
CA ALA A 172 16.92 -7.13 -3.38
C ALA A 172 18.09 -6.50 -4.12
N ARG A 173 19.32 -6.78 -3.68
CA ARG A 173 20.49 -6.36 -4.45
C ARG A 173 20.41 -6.93 -5.86
N CYS A 174 20.44 -6.05 -6.86
CA CYS A 174 20.52 -6.49 -8.24
C CYS A 174 21.95 -6.99 -8.52
N SER A 175 22.19 -8.29 -8.37
CA SER A 175 23.40 -8.88 -8.94
C SER A 175 23.37 -8.64 -10.45
N ARG A 176 24.46 -8.09 -11.01
CA ARG A 176 24.63 -7.71 -12.44
C ARG A 176 24.32 -8.82 -13.49
N SER A 177 23.86 -10.00 -13.08
CA SER A 177 23.57 -11.16 -13.93
C SER A 177 22.18 -11.16 -14.58
N LEU A 178 21.20 -10.40 -14.10
CA LEU A 178 19.89 -10.28 -14.75
C LEU A 178 19.91 -9.17 -15.82
N ARG A 179 20.65 -9.43 -16.89
CA ARG A 179 20.53 -8.67 -18.13
C ARG A 179 19.16 -9.01 -18.70
N TRP A 180 18.18 -8.10 -18.54
CA TRP A 180 16.94 -8.16 -19.30
C TRP A 180 17.32 -8.18 -20.79
N ARG A 181 17.31 -9.36 -21.42
CA ARG A 181 17.36 -9.44 -22.88
C ARG A 181 16.09 -8.74 -23.35
N ARG A 182 16.22 -7.52 -23.89
CA ARG A 182 15.23 -7.00 -24.82
C ARG A 182 15.02 -8.10 -25.85
N ARG A 183 13.84 -8.70 -25.87
CA ARG A 183 13.40 -9.42 -27.05
C ARG A 183 13.28 -8.33 -28.12
N SER A 184 14.27 -8.25 -29.00
CA SER A 184 14.10 -7.51 -30.25
C SER A 184 12.85 -8.06 -30.93
N PRO A 185 11.93 -7.22 -31.44
CA PRO A 185 10.82 -7.74 -32.22
C PRO A 185 11.40 -8.45 -33.44
N SER A 186 11.26 -9.77 -33.49
CA SER A 186 11.63 -10.57 -34.66
C SER A 186 10.66 -10.22 -35.80
N PRO A 187 11.15 -9.84 -36.99
CA PRO A 187 10.30 -9.47 -38.11
C PRO A 187 9.87 -10.73 -38.86
N THR A 188 9.13 -11.63 -38.21
CA THR A 188 8.44 -12.74 -38.88
C THR A 188 7.37 -13.29 -37.95
N ARG A 189 6.12 -12.92 -38.23
CA ARG A 189 4.94 -13.54 -37.64
C ARG A 189 4.64 -14.82 -38.42
N GLN A 190 5.21 -15.93 -38.00
CA GLN A 190 4.63 -17.24 -38.30
C GLN A 190 3.88 -17.70 -37.04
N THR A 191 2.57 -17.93 -37.21
CA THR A 191 1.69 -18.45 -36.17
C THR A 191 2.15 -19.86 -35.77
N PRO A 192 2.50 -20.12 -34.49
CA PRO A 192 2.70 -21.49 -34.05
C PRO A 192 1.35 -22.12 -33.74
N SER A 193 1.20 -23.36 -34.20
CA SER A 193 0.14 -24.28 -33.79
C SER A 193 0.14 -24.51 -32.27
N SER A 194 -1.03 -24.84 -31.77
CA SER A 194 -1.35 -25.07 -30.36
C SER A 194 -0.57 -26.25 -29.77
N SER A 195 0.58 -26.01 -29.14
CA SER A 195 1.03 -26.74 -27.95
C SER A 195 2.42 -26.27 -27.51
N SER A 196 2.47 -25.33 -26.56
CA SER A 196 3.51 -25.15 -25.52
C SER A 196 3.68 -23.67 -25.14
N ALA A 197 3.06 -23.26 -24.02
CA ALA A 197 3.37 -21.98 -23.41
C ALA A 197 4.72 -22.06 -22.69
N PRO A 198 5.63 -21.07 -22.83
CA PRO A 198 6.88 -21.05 -22.09
C PRO A 198 6.60 -20.75 -20.62
N ARG A 199 7.00 -21.67 -19.73
CA ARG A 199 6.92 -21.48 -18.28
C ARG A 199 8.10 -20.62 -17.82
N CYS A 200 7.83 -19.41 -17.33
CA CYS A 200 8.78 -18.69 -16.49
C CYS A 200 8.96 -19.44 -15.18
N ARG A 201 10.14 -20.02 -14.95
CA ARG A 201 10.48 -20.77 -13.73
C ARG A 201 11.21 -19.82 -12.77
N CYS A 202 10.45 -18.97 -12.07
CA CYS A 202 10.98 -18.33 -10.87
C CYS A 202 10.92 -19.34 -9.71
N GLY A 203 12.06 -19.93 -9.36
CA GLY A 203 12.42 -20.34 -8.00
C GLY A 203 11.52 -21.24 -7.15
N GLN A 204 10.42 -21.82 -7.65
CA GLN A 204 9.60 -22.73 -6.84
C GLN A 204 10.22 -24.13 -6.83
N ARG A 205 10.59 -24.61 -5.64
CA ARG A 205 10.79 -26.04 -5.39
C ARG A 205 9.44 -26.76 -5.61
N PRO A 206 9.41 -27.92 -6.28
CA PRO A 206 8.17 -28.69 -6.40
C PRO A 206 7.67 -29.08 -5.01
N GLY A 207 6.44 -28.69 -4.66
CA GLY A 207 5.78 -29.08 -3.40
C GLY A 207 5.61 -27.99 -2.33
N SER A 208 6.07 -26.75 -2.56
CA SER A 208 5.77 -25.64 -1.64
C SER A 208 4.38 -25.05 -1.92
N PRO A 209 3.48 -24.91 -0.92
CA PRO A 209 2.22 -24.20 -1.11
C PRO A 209 2.48 -22.74 -1.53
N SER A 210 1.64 -22.22 -2.43
CA SER A 210 1.67 -20.81 -2.83
C SER A 210 1.58 -19.93 -1.59
N PRO A 211 2.48 -18.95 -1.37
CA PRO A 211 2.36 -18.00 -0.27
C PRO A 211 1.21 -16.99 -0.51
N TRP A 212 0.60 -17.02 -1.70
CA TRP A 212 -0.54 -16.19 -2.07
C TRP A 212 -1.84 -16.97 -1.88
N PRO A 213 -2.75 -16.53 -0.99
CA PRO A 213 -4.14 -16.96 -1.07
C PRO A 213 -4.69 -16.54 -2.45
N SER A 214 -5.59 -17.35 -3.01
CA SER A 214 -6.26 -17.03 -4.27
C SER A 214 -6.94 -15.66 -4.16
N LEU A 215 -6.44 -14.69 -4.94
CA LEU A 215 -6.93 -13.29 -4.99
C LEU A 215 -8.45 -13.19 -5.17
N GLY A 216 -9.09 -14.20 -5.78
CA GLY A 216 -10.54 -14.25 -5.98
C GLY A 216 -11.39 -14.38 -4.71
N SER A 217 -10.82 -14.82 -3.58
CA SER A 217 -11.61 -15.08 -2.36
C SER A 217 -11.79 -13.86 -1.44
N ARG A 218 -10.91 -12.85 -1.51
CA ARG A 218 -11.00 -11.64 -0.67
C ARG A 218 -12.02 -10.61 -1.18
N TRP A 219 -12.45 -10.73 -2.43
CA TRP A 219 -13.15 -9.68 -3.17
C TRP A 219 -14.48 -10.23 -3.70
N SER A 220 -15.25 -10.95 -2.88
CA SER A 220 -16.59 -11.38 -3.27
C SER A 220 -17.52 -10.16 -3.33
N SER A 221 -18.08 -9.91 -4.51
CA SER A 221 -19.03 -8.85 -4.83
C SER A 221 -20.45 -9.18 -4.33
N SER A 222 -20.62 -9.45 -3.03
CA SER A 222 -21.91 -9.79 -2.43
C SER A 222 -22.45 -8.68 -1.53
N THR A 223 -22.53 -7.45 -2.05
CA THR A 223 -23.43 -6.44 -1.46
C THR A 223 -23.99 -5.55 -2.56
N ARG A 224 -24.97 -6.09 -3.30
CA ARG A 224 -25.81 -5.27 -4.17
C ARG A 224 -26.84 -4.56 -3.29
N VAL A 225 -26.47 -3.41 -2.70
CA VAL A 225 -27.43 -2.53 -2.06
C VAL A 225 -28.26 -1.88 -3.17
N ARG A 226 -29.54 -2.25 -3.27
CA ARG A 226 -30.49 -1.56 -4.15
C ARG A 226 -30.69 -0.14 -3.62
N PRO A 227 -30.64 0.90 -4.45
CA PRO A 227 -30.99 2.24 -4.00
C PRO A 227 -32.50 2.29 -3.73
N THR A 228 -32.89 2.37 -2.47
CA THR A 228 -34.25 2.77 -2.09
C THR A 228 -34.44 4.23 -2.48
N GLN A 229 -35.40 4.49 -3.37
CA GLN A 229 -35.88 5.84 -3.69
C GLN A 229 -36.37 6.50 -2.39
N MET A 230 -35.73 7.58 -1.98
CA MET A 230 -36.30 8.49 -0.98
C MET A 230 -37.19 9.50 -1.69
N SER A 231 -38.50 9.31 -1.52
CA SER A 231 -39.52 10.31 -1.84
C SER A 231 -39.50 11.41 -0.77
N SER A 232 -39.24 12.65 -1.17
CA SER A 232 -39.48 13.83 -0.34
C SER A 232 -40.98 14.00 -0.05
N PRO A 233 -41.32 14.63 1.09
CA PRO A 233 -42.33 15.67 1.01
C PRO A 233 -41.84 16.99 1.62
N MET A 234 -42.06 18.06 0.85
CA MET A 234 -42.12 19.43 1.34
C MET A 234 -43.28 19.54 2.35
N SER A 235 -43.04 20.13 3.52
CA SER A 235 -44.03 21.06 4.09
C SER A 235 -43.35 22.09 4.98
N SER A 236 -43.72 23.33 4.75
CA SER A 236 -43.29 24.54 5.44
C SER A 236 -44.16 24.77 6.67
N SER A 237 -43.55 25.09 7.80
CA SER A 237 -44.22 25.78 8.90
C SER A 237 -43.21 26.54 9.75
N LYS A 238 -43.31 27.87 9.70
CA LYS A 238 -42.66 28.81 10.61
C LYS A 238 -43.29 28.69 12.00
N ARG A 239 -42.47 28.71 13.08
CA ARG A 239 -42.80 29.37 14.36
C ARG A 239 -41.55 29.51 15.27
N THR A 240 -41.32 30.77 15.63
CA THR A 240 -40.51 31.52 16.61
C THR A 240 -39.91 30.80 17.85
N PRO A 241 -38.74 31.24 18.39
CA PRO A 241 -38.09 30.65 19.57
C PRO A 241 -38.44 31.34 20.89
N PRO A 242 -38.13 30.73 22.06
CA PRO A 242 -37.74 31.53 23.20
C PRO A 242 -36.50 31.02 23.98
N GLN A 243 -35.63 32.00 24.23
CA GLN A 243 -34.96 32.35 25.50
C GLN A 243 -33.85 31.47 26.13
N ARG A 244 -32.67 32.11 26.14
CA ARG A 244 -31.62 32.13 27.18
C ARG A 244 -32.08 31.68 28.57
N TRP A 245 -31.26 30.83 29.20
CA TRP A 245 -30.95 30.95 30.63
C TRP A 245 -29.44 30.84 30.83
N VAL A 246 -28.91 31.88 31.46
CA VAL A 246 -27.57 31.98 32.04
C VAL A 246 -27.63 31.36 33.43
N ARG A 247 -26.66 30.52 33.77
CA ARG A 247 -25.95 30.49 35.06
C ARG A 247 -24.68 29.68 34.89
#